data_AF-A0A7S3L1Q4-F1
#
_entry.id   AF-A0A7S3L1Q4-F1
#
_cell.length_a   1.000
_cell.length_b   1.000
_cell.length_c   1.000
_cell.angle_alpha   90.00
_cell.angle_beta   90.00
_cell.angle_gamma   90.00
#
_symmetry.space_group_name_H-M   'P 1'
#
loop_
_entity.id
_entity.type
_entity.pdbx_description
1 polymer ?
#
loop_
_entity_poly.entity_id
_entity_poly.type
_entity_poly.pdbx_seq_one_letter_code
_entity_poly.pdbx_strand_id
1 'polypeptide(L)'
;MEDADQPASKKPRQLPVQGQKVSGILVTQQFQSKLVAPEDLATYTPLRLGKIRSKLHVPFGGSVVTLTLFLKEMFAGIQVSEDIATVKTEEGVTIKTEKGAEPAKITTFSLQDKVTITVGSTQGVAIVNWDAHPENDVLADAVVALIAQAQCSPAAIRLTSQPCRHRGGPDAPPAKPAVLTESRIHLIRDTLRNQFQSVEVVTEGNTATFEITSETGPEDTTCNLRVTFPDNQGEQAELHAESTDPIFAKNVQDCVAGLAAATYPISIKQ
;
A
#
# COMPACT_ATOMS: atom_id res chain seq x y z
N MET A 1 42.45 15.19 -11.20
CA MET A 1 42.11 13.88 -11.78
C MET A 1 40.70 14.03 -12.28
N GLU A 2 40.60 14.55 -13.51
CA GLU A 2 39.34 14.83 -14.21
C GLU A 2 38.71 13.51 -14.63
N ASP A 3 37.49 13.24 -14.13
CA ASP A 3 36.63 12.20 -14.66
C ASP A 3 35.76 12.84 -15.74
N ALA A 4 36.15 12.62 -17.00
CA ALA A 4 35.47 13.14 -18.16
C ALA A 4 34.26 12.26 -18.47
N ASP A 5 33.07 12.80 -18.16
CA ASP A 5 31.78 12.30 -18.62
C ASP A 5 31.79 12.19 -20.16
N GLN A 6 31.85 10.96 -20.64
CA GLN A 6 32.01 10.65 -22.06
C GLN A 6 30.62 10.68 -22.72
N PRO A 7 30.31 11.64 -23.62
CA PRO A 7 28.96 11.74 -24.18
C PRO A 7 28.68 10.56 -25.10
N ALA A 8 27.55 9.89 -24.84
CA ALA A 8 27.05 8.77 -25.63
C ALA A 8 27.05 9.07 -27.14
N SER A 9 27.57 8.13 -27.93
CA SER A 9 27.63 8.18 -29.39
C SER A 9 26.24 8.37 -30.00
N LYS A 10 25.97 9.56 -30.55
CA LYS A 10 24.72 9.88 -31.24
C LYS A 10 24.68 9.15 -32.59
N LYS A 11 23.63 8.35 -32.83
CA LYS A 11 23.38 7.73 -34.15
C LYS A 11 23.29 8.80 -35.24
N PRO A 12 23.82 8.56 -36.45
CA PRO A 12 23.71 9.52 -37.55
C PRO A 12 22.24 9.71 -37.94
N ARG A 13 21.77 10.96 -37.91
CA ARG A 13 20.39 11.29 -38.29
C ARG A 13 20.24 11.29 -39.82
N GLN A 14 19.22 10.60 -40.31
CA GLN A 14 18.81 10.66 -41.71
C GLN A 14 18.20 12.03 -42.03
N LEU A 15 18.45 12.54 -43.24
CA LEU A 15 17.78 13.75 -43.71
C LEU A 15 16.28 13.50 -43.88
N PRO A 16 15.42 14.45 -43.50
CA PRO A 16 13.98 14.31 -43.68
C PRO A 16 13.60 14.24 -45.16
N VAL A 17 12.60 13.42 -45.47
CA VAL A 17 12.06 13.23 -46.82
C VAL A 17 10.85 14.16 -47.02
N GLN A 18 10.64 14.63 -48.26
CA GLN A 18 9.50 15.50 -48.58
C GLN A 18 8.16 14.84 -48.21
N GLY A 19 7.31 15.58 -47.49
CA GLY A 19 6.02 15.08 -46.98
C GLY A 19 6.08 14.44 -45.60
N GLN A 20 7.27 14.24 -45.03
CA GLN A 20 7.43 13.74 -43.67
C GLN A 20 7.08 14.82 -42.64
N LYS A 21 6.23 14.48 -41.66
CA LYS A 21 5.94 15.36 -40.52
C LYS A 21 7.20 15.50 -39.65
N VAL A 22 7.71 16.72 -39.53
CA VAL A 22 8.84 17.04 -38.63
C VAL A 22 8.30 17.73 -37.38
N SER A 23 8.78 17.30 -36.22
CA SER A 23 8.37 17.84 -34.92
C SER A 23 9.63 18.17 -34.11
N GLY A 24 9.64 19.29 -33.39
CA GLY A 24 10.80 19.71 -32.61
C GLY A 24 10.56 21.02 -31.88
N ILE A 25 11.59 21.48 -31.19
CA ILE A 25 11.62 22.77 -30.48
C ILE A 25 12.13 23.81 -31.46
N LEU A 26 11.36 24.86 -31.69
CA LEU A 26 11.79 26.00 -32.50
C LEU A 26 12.60 26.95 -31.62
N VAL A 27 13.88 27.11 -31.95
CA VAL A 27 14.80 28.02 -31.27
C VAL A 27 15.05 29.22 -32.19
N THR A 28 14.69 30.42 -31.73
CA THR A 28 14.96 31.66 -32.45
C THR A 28 16.01 32.49 -31.71
N GLN A 29 17.15 32.74 -32.36
CA GLN A 29 18.21 33.59 -31.83
C GLN A 29 18.66 34.56 -32.92
N GLN A 30 18.67 35.87 -32.60
CA GLN A 30 19.10 36.93 -33.53
C GLN A 30 18.45 36.80 -34.92
N PHE A 31 17.12 36.64 -34.97
CA PHE A 31 16.32 36.48 -36.19
C PHE A 31 16.56 35.20 -37.01
N GLN A 32 17.42 34.28 -36.54
CA GLN A 32 17.56 32.94 -37.13
C GLN A 32 16.75 31.92 -36.34
N SER A 33 15.86 31.21 -37.00
CA SER A 33 15.05 30.14 -36.42
C SER A 33 15.60 28.77 -36.83
N LYS A 34 15.86 27.90 -35.85
CA LYS A 34 16.31 26.53 -36.05
C LYS A 34 15.32 25.58 -35.36
N LEU A 35 14.91 24.53 -36.07
CA LEU A 35 14.12 23.46 -35.47
C LEU A 35 15.09 22.41 -34.92
N VAL A 36 15.02 22.15 -33.63
CA VAL A 36 15.98 21.32 -32.89
C VAL A 36 15.24 20.19 -32.17
N ALA A 37 15.81 18.99 -32.12
CA ALA A 37 15.28 17.93 -31.28
C ALA A 37 15.48 18.29 -29.80
N PRO A 38 14.57 17.94 -28.88
CA PRO A 38 14.71 18.25 -27.46
C PRO A 38 16.08 17.86 -26.89
N GLU A 39 16.54 16.65 -27.18
CA GLU A 39 17.85 16.11 -26.79
C GLU A 39 19.09 16.93 -27.24
N ASP A 40 18.96 17.79 -28.25
CA ASP A 40 20.05 18.65 -28.74
C ASP A 40 19.94 20.10 -28.28
N LEU A 41 18.93 20.43 -27.47
CA LEU A 41 18.68 21.82 -27.07
C LEU A 41 19.90 22.47 -26.41
N ALA A 42 20.64 21.70 -25.60
CA ALA A 42 21.86 22.16 -24.92
C ALA A 42 23.06 22.40 -25.87
N THR A 43 23.04 21.83 -27.07
CA THR A 43 24.08 22.06 -28.10
C THR A 43 23.88 23.38 -28.82
N TYR A 44 22.62 23.80 -29.00
CA TYR A 44 22.27 24.99 -29.80
C TYR A 44 21.80 26.17 -28.96
N THR A 45 21.56 25.97 -27.66
CA THR A 45 21.15 27.01 -26.71
C THR A 45 21.87 26.82 -25.38
N PRO A 46 22.03 27.88 -24.57
CA PRO A 46 22.51 27.75 -23.20
C PRO A 46 21.47 27.09 -22.26
N LEU A 47 20.28 26.71 -22.77
CA LEU A 47 19.22 26.12 -21.96
C LEU A 47 19.54 24.65 -21.66
N ARG A 48 19.42 24.28 -20.39
CA ARG A 48 19.52 22.90 -19.93
C ARG A 48 18.13 22.34 -19.75
N LEU A 49 17.91 21.12 -20.24
CA LEU A 49 16.70 20.36 -19.95
C LEU A 49 16.85 19.75 -18.56
N GLY A 50 15.89 20.06 -17.69
CA GLY A 50 15.76 19.45 -16.37
C GLY A 50 14.42 18.73 -16.28
N LYS A 51 14.41 17.60 -15.55
CA LYS A 51 13.18 16.97 -15.08
C LYS A 51 13.08 17.25 -13.59
N ILE A 52 11.90 17.68 -13.15
CA ILE A 52 11.63 17.85 -11.73
C ILE A 52 11.02 16.54 -11.24
N ARG A 53 11.63 15.94 -10.22
CA ARG A 53 11.08 14.78 -9.52
C ARG A 53 10.64 15.21 -8.13
N SER A 54 9.44 14.83 -7.77
CA SER A 54 8.86 15.08 -6.46
C SER A 54 8.94 13.82 -5.61
N LYS A 55 9.24 14.03 -4.33
CA LYS A 55 9.29 12.99 -3.29
C LYS A 55 8.54 13.50 -2.08
N LEU A 56 7.49 12.78 -1.69
CA LEU A 56 6.67 13.11 -0.54
C LEU A 56 6.73 11.98 0.49
N HIS A 57 6.92 12.35 1.75
CA HIS A 57 6.84 11.42 2.87
C HIS A 57 5.46 11.59 3.50
N VAL A 58 4.63 10.57 3.38
CA VAL A 58 3.29 10.53 3.94
C VAL A 58 3.35 9.65 5.18
N PRO A 59 2.88 10.11 6.36
CA PRO A 59 2.71 9.23 7.49
C PRO A 59 1.90 8.00 7.07
N PHE A 60 2.34 6.81 7.46
CA PHE A 60 1.63 5.56 7.18
C PHE A 60 2.00 4.50 8.23
N GLY A 61 1.17 4.44 9.28
CA GLY A 61 1.25 3.40 10.33
C GLY A 61 0.35 2.19 10.09
N GLY A 62 -0.34 2.12 8.94
CA GLY A 62 -1.24 1.03 8.60
C GLY A 62 -0.52 -0.23 8.08
N SER A 63 -1.26 -1.32 7.89
CA SER A 63 -0.74 -2.53 7.28
C SER A 63 -0.51 -2.35 5.78
N VAL A 64 0.61 -2.88 5.26
CA VAL A 64 0.92 -2.90 3.82
C VAL A 64 -0.16 -3.65 3.03
N VAL A 65 -0.79 -4.67 3.63
CA VAL A 65 -1.88 -5.44 3.02
C VAL A 65 -3.08 -4.53 2.78
N THR A 66 -3.45 -3.73 3.77
CA THR A 66 -4.56 -2.76 3.67
C THR A 66 -4.29 -1.76 2.54
N LEU A 67 -3.10 -1.17 2.51
CA LEU A 67 -2.72 -0.25 1.43
C LEU A 67 -2.76 -0.92 0.05
N THR A 68 -2.32 -2.17 -0.04
CA THR A 68 -2.37 -2.95 -1.29
C THR A 68 -3.81 -3.11 -1.79
N LEU A 69 -4.76 -3.37 -0.89
CA LEU A 69 -6.17 -3.50 -1.23
C LEU A 69 -6.76 -2.17 -1.73
N PHE A 70 -6.59 -1.09 -0.98
CA PHE A 70 -7.06 0.25 -1.37
C PHE A 70 -6.49 0.70 -2.72
N LEU A 71 -5.20 0.45 -2.96
CA LEU A 71 -4.57 0.81 -4.22
C LEU A 71 -5.14 -0.03 -5.38
N LYS A 72 -5.26 -1.37 -5.21
CA LYS A 72 -5.79 -2.27 -6.26
C LYS A 72 -7.26 -2.04 -6.57
N GLU A 73 -8.05 -1.64 -5.59
CA GLU A 73 -9.46 -1.30 -5.77
C GLU A 73 -9.61 -0.03 -6.62
N MET A 74 -8.73 0.96 -6.41
CA MET A 74 -8.84 2.25 -7.07
C MET A 74 -8.12 2.35 -8.40
N PHE A 75 -7.02 1.63 -8.58
CA PHE A 75 -6.23 1.68 -9.81
C PHE A 75 -6.04 0.30 -10.43
N ALA A 76 -6.25 0.23 -11.73
CA ALA A 76 -5.93 -0.95 -12.52
C ALA A 76 -4.42 -1.01 -12.83
N GLY A 77 -3.87 -2.23 -12.83
CA GLY A 77 -2.51 -2.48 -13.35
C GLY A 77 -1.38 -2.07 -12.41
N ILE A 78 -1.62 -1.98 -11.11
CA ILE A 78 -0.55 -1.74 -10.12
C ILE A 78 0.40 -2.94 -10.07
N GLN A 79 1.69 -2.65 -10.21
CA GLN A 79 2.76 -3.63 -10.01
C GLN A 79 3.25 -3.55 -8.57
N VAL A 80 3.33 -4.69 -7.89
CA VAL A 80 3.86 -4.79 -6.53
C VAL A 80 5.15 -5.60 -6.56
N SER A 81 6.24 -5.03 -6.05
CA SER A 81 7.49 -5.73 -5.79
C SER A 81 7.80 -5.70 -4.30
N GLU A 82 8.38 -6.79 -3.81
CA GLU A 82 8.79 -6.93 -2.42
C GLU A 82 10.27 -7.21 -2.39
N ASP A 83 11.02 -6.31 -1.75
CA ASP A 83 12.44 -6.40 -1.57
C ASP A 83 12.77 -6.54 -0.09
N ILE A 84 13.85 -7.23 0.22
CA ILE A 84 14.39 -7.26 1.58
C ILE A 84 15.31 -6.05 1.72
N ALA A 85 15.13 -5.25 2.76
CA ALA A 85 15.97 -4.09 3.06
C ALA A 85 17.44 -4.53 3.23
N THR A 86 18.21 -4.51 2.14
CA THR A 86 19.66 -4.60 2.16
C THR A 86 20.20 -3.18 2.13
N VAL A 87 20.61 -2.68 3.29
CA VAL A 87 21.29 -1.38 3.37
C VAL A 87 22.64 -1.52 2.67
N LYS A 88 22.76 -0.93 1.47
CA LYS A 88 24.04 -0.77 0.78
C LYS A 88 24.70 0.52 1.28
N THR A 89 25.66 0.39 2.18
CA THR A 89 26.67 1.43 2.45
C THR A 89 27.84 1.24 1.48
N GLU A 90 28.51 2.35 1.11
CA GLU A 90 29.61 2.38 0.12
C GLU A 90 30.86 1.58 0.54
N GLU A 91 30.88 1.01 1.74
CA GLU A 91 31.91 0.09 2.23
C GLU A 91 31.27 -1.20 2.74
N GLY A 92 30.86 -2.08 1.82
CA GLY A 92 30.46 -3.44 2.15
C GLY A 92 29.03 -3.61 2.69
N VAL A 93 28.36 -4.66 2.20
CA VAL A 93 27.03 -5.08 2.64
C VAL A 93 27.07 -5.44 4.11
N THR A 94 26.47 -4.62 4.98
CA THR A 94 26.26 -4.94 6.39
C THR A 94 24.77 -5.02 6.65
N ILE A 95 24.29 -6.25 6.87
CA ILE A 95 22.97 -6.50 7.43
C ILE A 95 23.03 -5.96 8.86
N LYS A 96 22.38 -4.81 9.13
CA LYS A 96 22.10 -4.39 10.51
C LYS A 96 20.99 -5.28 11.05
N THR A 97 21.33 -6.51 11.42
CA THR A 97 20.53 -7.32 12.32
C THR A 97 20.85 -6.86 13.74
N GLU A 98 20.02 -5.97 14.27
CA GLU A 98 19.85 -5.97 15.73
C GLU A 98 19.28 -7.33 16.12
N LYS A 99 19.89 -7.97 17.11
CA LYS A 99 19.62 -9.35 17.53
C LYS A 99 18.10 -9.60 17.65
N GLY A 100 17.56 -10.42 16.75
CA GLY A 100 16.21 -10.98 16.86
C GLY A 100 15.09 -10.25 16.10
N ALA A 101 15.38 -9.21 15.31
CA ALA A 101 14.37 -8.59 14.45
C ALA A 101 14.32 -9.25 13.06
N GLU A 102 13.11 -9.63 12.63
CA GLU A 102 12.81 -10.05 11.26
C GLU A 102 13.35 -9.01 10.25
N PRO A 103 13.86 -9.45 9.08
CA PRO A 103 14.39 -8.52 8.08
C PRO A 103 13.29 -7.55 7.62
N ALA A 104 13.57 -6.24 7.66
CA ALA A 104 12.61 -5.22 7.24
C ALA A 104 12.24 -5.43 5.76
N LYS A 105 10.97 -5.77 5.53
CA LYS A 105 10.41 -5.97 4.19
C LYS A 105 10.05 -4.62 3.59
N ILE A 106 10.63 -4.30 2.44
CA ILE A 106 10.32 -3.11 1.66
C ILE A 106 9.35 -3.52 0.57
N THR A 107 8.16 -2.92 0.55
CA THR A 107 7.18 -3.14 -0.51
C THR A 107 7.12 -1.89 -1.38
N THR A 108 7.25 -2.08 -2.68
CA THR A 108 7.17 -1.01 -3.68
C THR A 108 5.98 -1.26 -4.60
N PHE A 109 5.17 -0.23 -4.79
CA PHE A 109 4.05 -0.20 -5.72
C PHE A 109 4.40 0.74 -6.87
N SER A 110 4.24 0.29 -8.12
CA SER A 110 4.37 1.14 -9.31
C SER A 110 3.02 1.27 -10.00
N LEU A 111 2.58 2.51 -10.17
CA LEU A 111 1.39 2.88 -10.93
C LEU A 111 1.81 3.36 -12.33
N GLN A 112 1.75 2.45 -13.30
CA GLN A 112 2.04 2.72 -14.72
C GLN A 112 3.38 3.44 -14.96
N ASP A 113 4.40 3.18 -14.13
CA ASP A 113 5.72 3.85 -14.14
C ASP A 113 5.66 5.39 -14.00
N LYS A 114 4.51 5.94 -13.60
CA LYS A 114 4.28 7.37 -13.37
C LYS A 114 4.48 7.75 -11.90
N VAL A 115 3.97 6.91 -11.01
CA VAL A 115 4.02 7.11 -9.54
C VAL A 115 4.52 5.84 -8.87
N THR A 116 5.48 6.00 -7.95
CA THR A 116 6.05 4.90 -7.17
C THR A 116 5.81 5.14 -5.69
N ILE A 117 5.23 4.15 -5.00
CA ILE A 117 5.04 4.17 -3.54
C ILE A 117 5.97 3.15 -2.91
N THR A 118 6.74 3.54 -1.90
CA THR A 118 7.61 2.64 -1.15
C THR A 118 7.22 2.66 0.33
N VAL A 119 6.98 1.49 0.90
CA VAL A 119 6.64 1.29 2.32
C VAL A 119 7.62 0.31 2.95
N GLY A 120 7.95 0.50 4.23
CA GLY A 120 8.86 -0.39 4.97
C GLY A 120 10.33 0.04 4.94
N SER A 121 10.69 1.05 4.13
CA SER A 121 12.02 1.68 4.15
C SER A 121 12.23 2.57 5.37
N THR A 122 11.16 3.16 5.89
CA THR A 122 11.14 3.94 7.13
C THR A 122 9.86 3.56 7.87
N GLN A 123 9.98 3.22 9.16
CA GLN A 123 8.83 2.82 9.96
C GLN A 123 7.81 3.95 10.02
N GLY A 124 6.54 3.63 9.81
CA GLY A 124 5.44 4.59 9.92
C GLY A 124 5.37 5.61 8.78
N VAL A 125 6.07 5.40 7.66
CA VAL A 125 6.11 6.32 6.52
C VAL A 125 5.94 5.57 5.20
N ALA A 126 5.05 6.08 4.35
CA ALA A 126 4.97 5.75 2.94
C ALA A 126 5.62 6.85 2.12
N ILE A 127 6.55 6.48 1.23
CA ILE A 127 7.27 7.42 0.38
C ILE A 127 6.64 7.37 -1.01
N VAL A 128 6.08 8.49 -1.47
CA VAL A 128 5.52 8.63 -2.81
C VAL A 128 6.50 9.42 -3.67
N ASN A 129 6.91 8.87 -4.82
CA ASN A 129 7.81 9.50 -5.78
C ASN A 129 7.16 9.56 -7.16
N TRP A 130 7.27 10.69 -7.85
CA TRP A 130 6.77 10.86 -9.21
C TRP A 130 7.53 11.98 -9.92
N ASP A 131 7.48 12.00 -11.25
CA ASP A 131 7.99 13.14 -12.01
C ASP A 131 6.91 14.21 -12.14
N ALA A 132 7.23 15.46 -11.75
CA ALA A 132 6.29 16.57 -11.67
C ALA A 132 5.77 16.93 -13.06
N HIS A 133 4.53 16.54 -13.32
CA HIS A 133 3.81 16.70 -14.56
C HIS A 133 2.31 16.69 -14.23
N PRO A 134 1.46 17.50 -14.87
CA PRO A 134 0.06 17.65 -14.48
C PRO A 134 -0.71 16.32 -14.34
N GLU A 135 -0.49 15.37 -15.25
CA GLU A 135 -1.10 14.03 -15.15
C GLU A 135 -0.60 13.23 -13.94
N ASN A 136 0.70 13.29 -13.67
CA ASN A 136 1.32 12.54 -12.59
C ASN A 136 1.02 13.16 -11.24
N ASP A 137 0.88 14.50 -11.18
CA ASP A 137 0.53 15.24 -9.98
C ASP A 137 -0.87 14.84 -9.50
N VAL A 138 -1.85 14.76 -10.42
CA VAL A 138 -3.20 14.30 -10.08
C VAL A 138 -3.19 12.84 -9.57
N LEU A 139 -2.40 11.97 -10.19
CA LEU A 139 -2.26 10.59 -9.72
C LEU A 139 -1.59 10.52 -8.35
N ALA A 140 -0.55 11.33 -8.12
CA ALA A 140 0.14 11.40 -6.84
C ALA A 140 -0.79 11.92 -5.73
N ASP A 141 -1.56 12.96 -5.99
CA ASP A 141 -2.55 13.50 -5.05
C ASP A 141 -3.60 12.44 -4.67
N ALA A 142 -4.11 11.70 -5.65
CA ALA A 142 -5.04 10.59 -5.41
C ALA A 142 -4.43 9.48 -4.55
N VAL A 143 -3.17 9.10 -4.82
CA VAL A 143 -2.43 8.12 -4.02
C VAL A 143 -2.22 8.61 -2.59
N VAL A 144 -1.84 9.88 -2.39
CA VAL A 144 -1.65 10.48 -1.06
C VAL A 144 -2.95 10.47 -0.28
N ALA A 145 -4.06 10.85 -0.93
CA ALA A 145 -5.39 10.79 -0.33
C ALA A 145 -5.77 9.36 0.08
N LEU A 146 -5.46 8.35 -0.74
CA LEU A 146 -5.71 6.95 -0.42
C LEU A 146 -4.85 6.43 0.72
N ILE A 147 -3.57 6.82 0.79
CA ILE A 147 -2.70 6.49 1.92
C ILE A 147 -3.30 7.08 3.21
N ALA A 148 -3.69 8.35 3.19
CA ALA A 148 -4.33 9.01 4.34
C ALA A 148 -5.66 8.33 4.71
N GLN A 149 -6.48 7.96 3.73
CA GLN A 149 -7.73 7.23 3.94
C GLN A 149 -7.48 5.85 4.57
N ALA A 150 -6.47 5.12 4.10
CA ALA A 150 -6.09 3.82 4.66
C ALA A 150 -5.63 3.94 6.12
N GLN A 151 -4.99 5.06 6.50
CA GLN A 151 -4.65 5.35 7.90
C GLN A 151 -5.85 5.72 8.76
N CYS A 152 -6.77 6.52 8.22
CA CYS A 152 -7.91 7.07 8.95
C CYS A 152 -9.11 6.11 9.00
N SER A 153 -9.08 4.99 8.25
CA SER A 153 -10.18 4.03 8.28
C SER A 153 -10.47 3.57 9.72
N PRO A 154 -11.74 3.42 10.14
CA PRO A 154 -12.10 2.95 11.49
C PRO A 154 -11.46 1.60 11.83
N ALA A 155 -11.23 0.74 10.83
CA ALA A 155 -10.43 -0.46 10.97
C ALA A 155 -9.00 -0.12 11.39
N ALA A 156 -8.27 0.75 10.68
CA ALA A 156 -6.90 1.16 11.01
C ALA A 156 -6.77 1.89 12.37
N ILE A 157 -7.74 2.73 12.75
CA ILE A 157 -7.74 3.43 14.04
C ILE A 157 -8.00 2.45 15.20
N ARG A 158 -8.91 1.49 15.03
CA ARG A 158 -9.20 0.46 16.05
C ARG A 158 -8.12 -0.62 16.10
N LEU A 159 -7.41 -0.81 14.99
CA LEU A 159 -6.23 -1.66 14.88
C LEU A 159 -4.99 -1.09 15.58
N THR A 160 -4.86 0.24 15.60
CA THR A 160 -3.73 0.93 16.23
C THR A 160 -4.05 1.48 17.63
N SER A 161 -5.32 1.48 18.04
CA SER A 161 -5.71 1.83 19.41
C SER A 161 -5.28 0.73 20.37
N GLN A 162 -4.10 0.87 20.98
CA GLN A 162 -3.82 0.19 22.23
C GLN A 162 -4.87 0.67 23.25
N PRO A 163 -5.63 -0.23 23.90
CA PRO A 163 -6.46 0.18 25.02
C PRO A 163 -5.54 0.79 26.08
N CYS A 164 -5.77 2.07 26.37
CA CYS A 164 -4.98 2.80 27.34
C CYS A 164 -4.98 2.05 28.68
N ARG A 165 -3.85 1.48 29.09
CA ARG A 165 -3.64 0.95 30.45
C ARG A 165 -3.47 2.11 31.42
N HIS A 166 -4.51 2.90 31.59
CA HIS A 166 -4.57 3.85 32.68
C HIS A 166 -5.60 3.36 33.68
N ARG A 167 -5.08 3.09 34.90
CA ARG A 167 -5.79 2.63 36.09
C ARG A 167 -5.93 1.11 36.23
N GLY A 168 -4.79 0.42 36.25
CA GLY A 168 -4.64 -0.85 36.95
C GLY A 168 -3.45 -0.74 37.87
N GLY A 169 -3.67 -0.45 39.15
CA GLY A 169 -2.68 -0.78 40.17
C GLY A 169 -2.43 -2.29 40.18
N PRO A 170 -1.36 -2.79 40.83
CA PRO A 170 -0.97 -4.20 40.81
C PRO A 170 -2.02 -5.21 41.34
N ASP A 171 -3.19 -4.75 41.79
CA ASP A 171 -4.29 -5.57 42.33
C ASP A 171 -5.57 -5.59 41.46
N ALA A 172 -5.52 -5.19 40.19
CA ALA A 172 -6.69 -5.35 39.30
C ALA A 172 -6.88 -6.85 38.94
N PRO A 173 -8.03 -7.47 39.23
CA PRO A 173 -8.27 -8.86 38.86
C PRO A 173 -8.25 -9.01 37.33
N PRO A 174 -7.69 -10.11 36.78
CA PRO A 174 -7.71 -10.35 35.35
C PRO A 174 -9.17 -10.31 34.85
N ALA A 175 -9.39 -9.58 33.75
CA ALA A 175 -10.71 -9.52 33.12
C ALA A 175 -11.21 -10.93 32.82
N LYS A 176 -12.48 -11.22 33.13
CA LYS A 176 -13.03 -12.56 32.97
C LYS A 176 -12.96 -12.96 31.48
N PRO A 177 -12.53 -14.20 31.18
CA PRO A 177 -12.30 -14.68 29.82
C PRO A 177 -13.46 -14.42 28.83
N ALA A 178 -14.70 -14.62 29.25
CA ALA A 178 -15.89 -14.39 28.43
C ALA A 178 -16.06 -12.93 27.94
N VAL A 179 -15.58 -11.94 28.72
CA VAL A 179 -15.69 -10.50 28.37
C VAL A 179 -14.71 -10.13 27.26
N LEU A 180 -13.58 -10.83 27.17
CA LEU A 180 -12.58 -10.63 26.12
C LEU A 180 -13.05 -11.19 24.78
N THR A 181 -13.65 -12.39 24.77
CA THR A 181 -14.20 -13.01 23.56
C THR A 181 -15.33 -12.18 22.94
N GLU A 182 -16.26 -11.70 23.77
CA GLU A 182 -17.35 -10.83 23.31
C GLU A 182 -16.83 -9.52 22.70
N SER A 183 -15.83 -8.91 23.33
CA SER A 183 -15.17 -7.70 22.82
C SER A 183 -14.49 -7.94 21.47
N ARG A 184 -13.88 -9.11 21.27
CA ARG A 184 -13.24 -9.51 20.00
C ARG A 184 -14.26 -9.76 18.89
N ILE A 185 -15.36 -10.46 19.20
CA ILE A 185 -16.46 -10.67 18.25
C ILE A 185 -17.05 -9.33 17.82
N HIS A 186 -17.19 -8.38 18.73
CA HIS A 186 -17.66 -7.02 18.42
C HIS A 186 -16.69 -6.27 17.49
N LEU A 187 -15.38 -6.42 17.70
CA LEU A 187 -14.35 -5.81 16.84
C LEU A 187 -14.37 -6.40 15.42
N ILE A 188 -14.50 -7.73 15.31
CA ILE A 188 -14.62 -8.41 14.00
C ILE A 188 -15.89 -7.95 13.28
N ARG A 189 -17.03 -7.93 13.98
CA ARG A 189 -18.32 -7.45 13.46
C ARG A 189 -18.21 -6.05 12.88
N ASP A 190 -17.64 -5.13 13.65
CA ASP A 190 -17.54 -3.74 13.21
C ASP A 190 -16.57 -3.58 12.05
N THR A 191 -15.48 -4.35 12.02
CA THR A 191 -14.53 -4.32 10.90
C THR A 191 -15.21 -4.80 9.62
N LEU A 192 -15.96 -5.90 9.69
CA LEU A 192 -16.71 -6.44 8.56
C LEU A 192 -17.78 -5.45 8.08
N ARG A 193 -18.54 -4.83 8.99
CA ARG A 193 -19.54 -3.80 8.62
C ARG A 193 -18.95 -2.54 7.98
N ASN A 194 -17.68 -2.24 8.25
CA ASN A 194 -17.01 -1.12 7.62
C ASN A 194 -16.50 -1.46 6.21
N GLN A 195 -16.22 -2.73 5.93
CA GLN A 195 -15.71 -3.18 4.62
C GLN A 195 -16.81 -3.70 3.69
N PHE A 196 -17.92 -4.20 4.23
CA PHE A 196 -18.98 -4.85 3.48
C PHE A 196 -20.33 -4.21 3.78
N GLN A 197 -21.17 -4.15 2.75
CA GLN A 197 -22.39 -3.34 2.73
C GLN A 197 -23.52 -3.95 3.58
N SER A 198 -23.60 -5.28 3.65
CA SER A 198 -24.51 -6.00 4.53
C SER A 198 -23.76 -7.08 5.30
N VAL A 199 -23.81 -7.00 6.63
CA VAL A 199 -23.23 -8.00 7.53
C VAL A 199 -24.21 -8.28 8.67
N GLU A 200 -24.81 -9.46 8.61
CA GLU A 200 -25.60 -10.04 9.70
C GLU A 200 -24.72 -10.97 10.54
N VAL A 201 -25.06 -11.09 11.82
CA VAL A 201 -24.22 -11.81 12.78
C VAL A 201 -25.07 -12.52 13.80
N VAL A 202 -24.81 -13.82 13.95
CA VAL A 202 -25.39 -14.66 14.98
C VAL A 202 -24.26 -15.07 15.92
N THR A 203 -24.43 -14.81 17.21
CA THR A 203 -23.42 -15.12 18.23
C THR A 203 -23.96 -16.18 19.18
N GLU A 204 -23.27 -17.30 19.28
CA GLU A 204 -23.58 -18.43 20.16
C GLU A 204 -22.37 -18.72 21.05
N GLY A 205 -22.35 -18.15 22.25
CA GLY A 205 -21.24 -18.33 23.20
C GLY A 205 -19.92 -17.79 22.64
N ASN A 206 -18.94 -18.68 22.43
CA ASN A 206 -17.61 -18.36 21.89
C ASN A 206 -17.51 -18.44 20.36
N THR A 207 -18.65 -18.64 19.69
CA THR A 207 -18.71 -18.76 18.23
C THR A 207 -19.55 -17.63 17.65
N ALA A 208 -19.05 -16.97 16.61
CA ALA A 208 -19.79 -15.98 15.84
C ALA A 208 -19.85 -16.41 14.38
N THR A 209 -21.04 -16.40 13.80
CA THR A 209 -21.27 -16.64 12.37
C THR A 209 -21.71 -15.32 11.75
N PHE A 210 -20.97 -14.88 10.73
CA PHE A 210 -21.20 -13.66 9.97
C PHE A 210 -21.70 -14.03 8.58
N GLU A 211 -22.87 -13.50 8.21
CA GLU A 211 -23.39 -13.57 6.85
C GLU A 211 -23.12 -12.25 6.16
N ILE A 212 -22.29 -12.28 5.12
CA ILE A 212 -21.77 -11.10 4.42
C ILE A 212 -22.29 -11.16 2.99
N THR A 213 -23.01 -10.12 2.54
CA THR A 213 -23.47 -10.03 1.14
C THR A 213 -22.74 -8.91 0.41
N SER A 214 -22.39 -9.16 -0.86
CA SER A 214 -21.71 -8.20 -1.73
C SER A 214 -22.49 -8.01 -3.04
N GLU A 215 -22.86 -6.77 -3.36
CA GLU A 215 -23.56 -6.39 -4.60
C GLU A 215 -22.60 -6.14 -5.78
N THR A 216 -21.48 -6.86 -5.84
CA THR A 216 -20.42 -6.62 -6.84
C THR A 216 -20.68 -7.32 -8.19
N GLY A 217 -21.87 -7.89 -8.43
CA GLY A 217 -22.22 -8.60 -9.66
C GLY A 217 -23.74 -8.70 -9.93
N PRO A 218 -24.17 -9.38 -11.01
CA PRO A 218 -25.58 -9.55 -11.37
C PRO A 218 -26.36 -10.53 -10.48
N GLU A 219 -25.67 -11.26 -9.62
CA GLU A 219 -26.23 -12.14 -8.59
C GLU A 219 -25.65 -11.74 -7.23
N ASP A 220 -26.48 -11.71 -6.20
CA ASP A 220 -26.06 -11.43 -4.83
C ASP A 220 -25.17 -12.57 -4.32
N THR A 221 -23.86 -12.30 -4.17
CA THR A 221 -22.93 -13.30 -3.61
C THR A 221 -22.92 -13.20 -2.09
N THR A 222 -23.22 -14.30 -1.42
CA THR A 222 -23.19 -14.41 0.05
C THR A 222 -21.98 -15.21 0.53
N CYS A 223 -21.35 -14.76 1.61
CA CYS A 223 -20.25 -15.43 2.28
C CYS A 223 -20.59 -15.61 3.76
N ASN A 224 -20.54 -16.86 4.23
CA ASN A 224 -20.70 -17.23 5.61
C ASN A 224 -19.32 -17.43 6.26
N LEU A 225 -18.94 -16.50 7.13
CA LEU A 225 -17.72 -16.62 7.92
C LEU A 225 -18.07 -17.08 9.34
N ARG A 226 -17.53 -18.23 9.75
CA ARG A 226 -17.58 -18.72 11.13
C ARG A 226 -16.26 -18.43 11.82
N VAL A 227 -16.35 -17.83 13.00
CA VAL A 227 -15.22 -17.55 13.89
C VAL A 227 -15.48 -18.23 15.23
N THR A 228 -14.60 -19.17 15.61
CA THR A 228 -14.69 -19.90 16.86
C THR A 228 -13.48 -19.60 17.73
N PHE A 229 -13.69 -19.27 19.00
CA PHE A 229 -12.62 -19.13 19.99
C PHE A 229 -12.58 -20.37 20.90
N PRO A 230 -11.72 -21.38 20.60
CA PRO A 230 -11.68 -22.63 21.34
C PRO A 230 -11.14 -22.48 22.76
N ASP A 231 -10.35 -21.43 23.02
CA ASP A 231 -9.95 -21.06 24.37
C ASP A 231 -10.93 -20.03 24.97
N ASN A 232 -11.18 -20.16 26.27
CA ASN A 232 -11.95 -19.13 26.98
C ASN A 232 -11.18 -17.81 27.04
N GLN A 233 -9.86 -17.82 26.81
CA GLN A 233 -8.96 -16.66 26.88
C GLN A 233 -9.00 -15.79 25.60
N GLY A 234 -9.53 -16.29 24.48
CA GLY A 234 -9.56 -15.59 23.20
C GLY A 234 -8.17 -15.38 22.58
N GLU A 235 -7.21 -16.28 22.84
CA GLU A 235 -5.84 -16.21 22.32
C GLU A 235 -5.71 -16.93 20.97
N GLN A 236 -6.57 -17.91 20.71
CA GLN A 236 -6.67 -18.63 19.44
C GLN A 236 -8.04 -18.43 18.81
N ALA A 237 -8.07 -18.28 17.49
CA ALA A 237 -9.30 -18.22 16.71
C ALA A 237 -9.22 -19.20 15.53
N GLU A 238 -10.30 -19.95 15.32
CA GLU A 238 -10.50 -20.80 14.15
C GLU A 238 -11.45 -20.08 13.21
N LEU A 239 -11.01 -19.88 11.96
CA LEU A 239 -11.74 -19.14 10.92
C LEU A 239 -12.14 -20.10 9.80
N HIS A 240 -13.43 -20.17 9.50
CA HIS A 240 -13.96 -20.98 8.40
C HIS A 240 -14.90 -20.13 7.54
N ALA A 241 -14.53 -19.88 6.28
CA ALA A 241 -15.32 -19.08 5.35
C ALA A 241 -15.88 -19.95 4.22
N GLU A 242 -17.19 -19.88 3.99
CA GLU A 242 -17.88 -20.59 2.92
C GLU A 242 -18.66 -19.60 2.05
N SER A 243 -18.45 -19.64 0.73
CA SER A 243 -19.19 -18.83 -0.24
C SER A 243 -19.32 -19.57 -1.57
N THR A 244 -20.30 -19.18 -2.37
CA THR A 244 -20.43 -19.60 -3.77
C THR A 244 -19.28 -19.10 -4.63
N ASP A 245 -18.62 -17.99 -4.25
CA ASP A 245 -17.37 -17.52 -4.85
C ASP A 245 -16.17 -17.81 -3.93
N PRO A 246 -15.26 -18.73 -4.31
CA PRO A 246 -14.10 -19.08 -3.50
C PRO A 246 -13.08 -17.93 -3.39
N ILE A 247 -13.03 -17.01 -4.35
CA ILE A 247 -12.14 -15.84 -4.30
C ILE A 247 -12.66 -14.85 -3.25
N PHE A 248 -13.98 -14.63 -3.25
CA PHE A 248 -14.63 -13.78 -2.26
C PHE A 248 -14.47 -14.33 -0.83
N ALA A 249 -14.73 -15.63 -0.61
CA ALA A 249 -14.51 -16.28 0.68
C ALA A 249 -13.06 -16.14 1.17
N LYS A 250 -12.08 -16.33 0.27
CA LYS A 250 -10.67 -16.16 0.61
C LYS A 250 -10.33 -14.71 0.98
N ASN A 251 -10.84 -13.73 0.25
CA ASN A 251 -10.62 -12.32 0.54
C ASN A 251 -11.21 -11.92 1.91
N VAL A 252 -12.40 -12.43 2.25
CA VAL A 252 -13.03 -12.23 3.56
C VAL A 252 -12.18 -12.87 4.67
N GLN A 253 -11.68 -14.09 4.46
CA GLN A 253 -10.83 -14.78 5.41
C GLN A 253 -9.48 -14.06 5.61
N ASP A 254 -8.83 -13.63 4.53
CA ASP A 254 -7.58 -12.87 4.55
C ASP A 254 -7.75 -11.51 5.24
N CYS A 255 -8.91 -10.85 5.07
CA CYS A 255 -9.25 -9.62 5.78
C CYS A 255 -9.29 -9.84 7.30
N VAL A 256 -10.01 -10.86 7.77
CA VAL A 256 -10.13 -11.13 9.21
C VAL A 256 -8.82 -11.67 9.80
N ALA A 257 -8.05 -12.42 9.02
CA ALA A 257 -6.72 -12.85 9.41
C ALA A 257 -5.74 -11.66 9.54
N GLY A 258 -5.79 -10.72 8.60
CA GLY A 258 -5.02 -9.47 8.66
C GLY A 258 -5.42 -8.61 9.87
N LEU A 259 -6.71 -8.56 10.22
CA LEU A 259 -7.20 -7.89 11.42
C LEU A 259 -6.61 -8.52 12.69
N ALA A 260 -6.69 -9.84 12.82
CA ALA A 260 -6.19 -10.59 13.97
C ALA A 260 -4.66 -10.51 14.13
N ALA A 261 -3.90 -10.42 13.03
CA ALA A 261 -2.45 -10.22 13.09
C ALA A 261 -2.06 -8.85 13.65
N ALA A 262 -2.90 -7.83 13.47
CA ALA A 262 -2.57 -6.45 13.81
C ALA A 262 -3.28 -5.93 15.09
N THR A 263 -4.23 -6.67 15.70
CA THR A 263 -4.96 -6.27 16.94
C THR A 263 -4.58 -7.04 18.21
N TYR A 264 -3.28 -7.32 18.40
CA TYR A 264 -2.68 -8.36 19.28
C TYR A 264 -2.61 -9.72 18.58
N PRO A 265 -1.48 -10.43 18.67
CA PRO A 265 -1.27 -11.69 17.94
C PRO A 265 -2.23 -12.77 18.43
N ILE A 266 -3.39 -12.89 17.79
CA ILE A 266 -4.25 -14.06 17.92
C ILE A 266 -3.63 -15.16 17.05
N SER A 267 -3.38 -16.34 17.61
CA SER A 267 -2.90 -17.47 16.82
C SER A 267 -4.07 -18.07 16.03
N ILE A 268 -4.08 -17.90 14.71
CA ILE A 268 -5.14 -18.42 13.86
C ILE A 268 -4.80 -19.85 13.44
N LYS A 269 -5.73 -20.78 13.66
CA LYS A 269 -5.69 -22.10 13.01
C LYS A 269 -6.61 -22.06 11.80
N GLN A 270 -6.00 -22.23 10.62
CA GLN A 270 -6.70 -22.40 9.34
C GLN A 270 -7.16 -23.85 9.17
#